data_AF-A0A383BAU3-F1
#
_entry.id   AF-A0A383BAU3-F1
#
_cell.length_a   1.000
_cell.length_b   1.000
_cell.length_c   1.000
_cell.angle_alpha   90.00
_cell.angle_beta   90.00
_cell.angle_gamma   90.00
#
_symmetry.space_group_name_H-M   'P 1'
#
loop_
_entity.id
_entity.type
_entity.pdbx_description
1 polymer ?
#
loop_
_entity_poly.entity_id
_entity_poly.type
_entity_poly.pdbx_seq_one_letter_code
_entity_poly.pdbx_strand_id
1 'polypeptide(L)'
;TKVTEIVHALTSVVNENPTVISHLKMWEVAQGNLTVEKFLAQFGHRATEEFELAQPRWREDTSYIEQIVASFQMNPETNPAYRIQSQEENKLQAEKELNNLSKTRQKQIRRILDLTRRYMPFREKSKFYLMLGYELIRKALLEIDRRYNLGDGVFYLMIDELEIPFDRDGAMQKISARRAERSKILRIELPDVIYSDALNQIGDPIPVEVHNEMEGTGISAGVANGIAQVLTDPTKASIDQKNYVLV
;
A
#
# COMPACT_ATOMS: atom_id res chain seq x y z
N THR A 1 10.68 16.71 21.77
CA THR A 1 10.86 16.65 23.24
C THR A 1 10.93 15.19 23.66
N LYS A 2 11.67 14.82 24.71
CA LYS A 2 11.79 13.42 25.20
C LYS A 2 10.45 12.65 25.36
N VAL A 3 9.36 13.37 25.66
CA VAL A 3 8.00 12.80 25.70
C VAL A 3 7.52 12.32 24.33
N THR A 4 7.83 13.03 23.24
CA THR A 4 7.47 12.65 21.87
C THR A 4 8.16 11.35 21.46
N GLU A 5 9.43 11.19 21.80
CA GLU A 5 10.22 9.97 21.56
C GLU A 5 9.63 8.77 22.31
N ILE A 6 9.30 8.95 23.60
CA ILE A 6 8.63 7.94 24.42
C ILE A 6 7.29 7.55 23.79
N VAL A 7 6.46 8.51 23.40
CA VAL A 7 5.15 8.21 22.80
C VAL A 7 5.32 7.47 21.48
N HIS A 8 6.21 7.93 20.59
CA HIS A 8 6.46 7.28 19.31
C HIS A 8 6.92 5.81 19.45
N ALA A 9 7.85 5.54 20.37
CA ALA A 9 8.32 4.18 20.63
C ALA A 9 7.27 3.27 21.28
N LEU A 10 6.29 3.84 22.00
CA LEU A 10 5.28 3.08 22.71
C LEU A 10 3.97 2.90 21.93
N THR A 11 3.76 3.60 20.82
CA THR A 11 2.54 3.51 19.98
C THR A 11 2.67 2.54 18.81
N SER A 12 3.88 2.05 18.48
CA SER A 12 4.09 1.01 17.48
C SER A 12 3.52 -0.33 17.96
N VAL A 13 2.30 -0.67 17.52
CA VAL A 13 1.68 -1.97 17.78
C VAL A 13 1.98 -2.90 16.60
N VAL A 14 2.91 -3.83 16.80
CA VAL A 14 3.33 -4.82 15.80
C VAL A 14 2.36 -5.99 15.72
N ASN A 15 1.89 -6.49 16.87
CA ASN A 15 1.34 -7.85 16.99
C ASN A 15 -0.08 -8.05 16.40
N GLU A 16 -0.74 -7.01 15.89
CA GLU A 16 -2.10 -7.13 15.34
C GLU A 16 -2.31 -6.37 14.02
N ASN A 17 -1.24 -5.86 13.42
CA ASN A 17 -1.33 -5.12 12.17
C ASN A 17 -1.28 -6.08 10.97
N PRO A 18 -2.36 -6.22 10.18
CA PRO A 18 -2.39 -7.16 9.05
C PRO A 18 -1.29 -6.90 8.02
N THR A 19 -0.85 -5.65 7.84
CA THR A 19 0.23 -5.26 6.93
C THR A 19 1.60 -5.70 7.45
N VAL A 20 1.82 -5.72 8.76
CA VAL A 20 3.06 -6.26 9.34
C VAL A 20 3.04 -7.79 9.25
N ILE A 21 1.90 -8.41 9.59
CA ILE A 21 1.73 -9.86 9.53
C ILE A 21 1.92 -10.36 8.09
N SER A 22 1.40 -9.66 7.07
CA SER A 22 1.59 -10.08 5.68
C SER A 22 3.08 -10.12 5.30
N HIS A 23 3.88 -9.13 5.68
CA HIS A 23 5.32 -9.13 5.42
C HIS A 23 6.07 -10.25 6.15
N LEU A 24 5.73 -10.51 7.42
CA LEU A 24 6.28 -11.65 8.16
C LEU A 24 5.94 -12.99 7.48
N LYS A 25 4.71 -13.12 6.97
CA LYS A 25 4.26 -14.32 6.27
C LYS A 25 4.92 -14.49 4.90
N MET A 26 5.14 -13.41 4.16
CA MET A 26 5.96 -13.44 2.94
C MET A 26 7.41 -13.88 3.25
N TRP A 27 7.98 -13.44 4.38
CA TRP A 27 9.27 -13.94 4.84
C TRP A 27 9.24 -15.43 5.17
N GLU A 28 8.23 -15.93 5.89
CA GLU A 28 8.07 -17.37 6.14
C GLU A 28 7.99 -18.18 4.84
N VAL A 29 7.33 -17.64 3.80
CA VAL A 29 7.31 -18.23 2.46
C VAL A 29 8.71 -18.29 1.85
N ALA A 30 9.46 -17.19 1.92
CA ALA A 30 10.84 -17.13 1.43
C ALA A 30 11.76 -18.15 2.09
N GLN A 31 11.55 -18.45 3.37
CA GLN A 31 12.29 -19.44 4.14
C GLN A 31 11.77 -20.88 3.98
N GLY A 32 10.68 -21.10 3.24
CA GLY A 32 10.08 -22.43 3.05
C GLY A 32 9.26 -22.93 4.26
N ASN A 33 8.97 -22.07 5.24
CA ASN A 33 8.19 -22.42 6.44
C ASN A 33 6.67 -22.28 6.22
N LEU A 34 6.26 -21.58 5.16
CA LEU A 34 4.87 -21.40 4.74
C LEU A 34 4.78 -21.58 3.22
N THR A 35 3.72 -22.20 2.72
CA THR A 35 3.53 -22.31 1.26
C THR A 35 2.87 -21.05 0.72
N VAL A 36 3.12 -20.73 -0.56
CA VAL A 36 2.52 -19.58 -1.25
C VAL A 36 0.99 -19.70 -1.24
N GLU A 37 0.43 -20.90 -1.39
CA GLU A 37 -1.01 -21.14 -1.39
C GLU A 37 -1.64 -20.79 -0.04
N LYS A 38 -0.99 -21.16 1.07
CA LYS A 38 -1.45 -20.79 2.42
C LYS A 38 -1.36 -19.30 2.65
N PHE A 39 -0.31 -18.65 2.17
CA PHE A 39 -0.20 -17.19 2.21
C PHE A 39 -1.34 -16.52 1.43
N LEU A 40 -1.57 -16.93 0.18
CA LEU A 40 -2.62 -16.39 -0.68
C LEU A 40 -4.03 -16.73 -0.18
N ALA A 41 -4.22 -17.82 0.56
CA ALA A 41 -5.48 -18.10 1.25
C ALA A 41 -5.86 -17.00 2.24
N GLN A 42 -4.88 -16.42 2.93
CA GLN A 42 -5.10 -15.37 3.92
C GLN A 42 -5.00 -13.96 3.35
N PHE A 43 -4.05 -13.70 2.45
CA PHE A 43 -3.70 -12.35 1.98
C PHE A 43 -3.94 -12.13 0.49
N GLY A 44 -4.38 -13.16 -0.26
CA GLY A 44 -4.47 -13.10 -1.71
C GLY A 44 -5.51 -12.13 -2.27
N HIS A 45 -6.40 -11.59 -1.43
CA HIS A 45 -7.39 -10.56 -1.79
C HIS A 45 -6.79 -9.15 -1.90
N ARG A 46 -5.55 -8.94 -1.43
CA ARG A 46 -4.81 -7.68 -1.53
C ARG A 46 -4.26 -7.47 -2.95
N ALA A 47 -3.83 -6.24 -3.25
CA ALA A 47 -3.13 -5.87 -4.48
C ALA A 47 -2.22 -4.65 -4.24
N THR A 48 -1.34 -4.31 -5.18
CA THR A 48 -0.50 -3.08 -5.12
C THR A 48 -1.35 -1.81 -5.21
N GLU A 49 -2.32 -1.78 -6.12
CA GLU A 49 -3.28 -0.69 -6.35
C GLU A 49 -4.70 -1.11 -5.93
N GLU A 50 -4.85 -1.57 -4.68
CA GLU A 50 -6.00 -2.35 -4.24
C GLU A 50 -7.38 -1.66 -4.29
N PHE A 51 -7.43 -0.32 -4.37
CA PHE A 51 -8.67 0.44 -4.56
C PHE A 51 -9.17 0.45 -6.03
N GLU A 52 -8.30 0.18 -6.99
CA GLU A 52 -8.71 0.02 -8.39
C GLU A 52 -9.29 -1.39 -8.57
N LEU A 53 -10.57 -1.46 -8.93
CA LEU A 53 -11.26 -2.73 -9.12
C LEU A 53 -10.76 -3.49 -10.34
N ALA A 54 -10.18 -2.79 -11.33
CA ALA A 54 -9.59 -3.40 -12.52
C ALA A 54 -8.26 -4.13 -12.24
N GLN A 55 -7.59 -3.82 -11.13
CA GLN A 55 -6.30 -4.42 -10.79
C GLN A 55 -6.44 -5.86 -10.28
N PRO A 56 -5.59 -6.80 -10.74
CA PRO A 56 -5.63 -8.18 -10.28
C PRO A 56 -5.27 -8.27 -8.80
N ARG A 57 -5.93 -9.19 -8.10
CA ARG A 57 -5.56 -9.54 -6.73
C ARG A 57 -4.34 -10.44 -6.74
N TRP A 58 -3.57 -10.47 -5.67
CA TRP A 58 -2.34 -11.28 -5.57
C TRP A 58 -2.55 -12.77 -5.82
N ARG A 59 -3.77 -13.28 -5.63
CA ARG A 59 -4.11 -14.68 -5.96
C ARG A 59 -4.51 -14.92 -7.41
N GLU A 60 -4.78 -13.85 -8.16
CA GLU A 60 -5.07 -13.87 -9.60
C GLU A 60 -3.76 -13.67 -10.39
N ASP A 61 -2.86 -12.82 -9.89
CA ASP A 61 -1.50 -12.62 -10.39
C ASP A 61 -0.50 -12.63 -9.23
N THR A 62 0.36 -13.65 -9.19
CA THR A 62 1.34 -13.87 -8.11
C THR A 62 2.67 -13.16 -8.33
N SER A 63 2.87 -12.52 -9.49
CA SER A 63 4.18 -12.00 -9.92
C SER A 63 4.81 -11.06 -8.89
N TYR A 64 4.02 -10.17 -8.30
CA TYR A 64 4.48 -9.27 -7.24
C TYR A 64 4.92 -10.03 -5.97
N ILE A 65 4.20 -11.08 -5.57
CA ILE A 65 4.56 -11.88 -4.40
C ILE A 65 5.85 -12.65 -4.65
N GLU A 66 6.01 -13.23 -5.84
CA GLU A 66 7.21 -13.94 -6.25
C GLU A 66 8.44 -13.03 -6.23
N GLN A 67 8.30 -11.79 -6.72
CA GLN A 67 9.36 -10.78 -6.68
C GLN A 67 9.78 -10.44 -5.25
N ILE A 68 8.83 -10.22 -4.33
CA ILE A 68 9.13 -9.93 -2.92
C ILE A 68 9.78 -11.13 -2.23
N VAL A 69 9.27 -12.34 -2.48
CA VAL A 69 9.82 -13.58 -1.91
C VAL A 69 11.26 -13.80 -2.40
N ALA A 70 11.53 -13.63 -3.69
CA ALA A 70 12.88 -13.71 -4.25
C ALA A 70 13.81 -12.65 -3.63
N SER A 71 13.30 -11.42 -3.40
CA SER A 71 14.06 -10.38 -2.70
C SER A 71 14.46 -10.78 -1.29
N PHE A 72 13.56 -11.39 -0.53
CA PHE A 72 13.90 -11.89 0.81
C PHE A 72 14.92 -13.02 0.80
N GLN A 73 14.89 -13.89 -0.21
CA GLN A 73 15.88 -14.96 -0.37
C GLN A 73 17.28 -14.42 -0.70
N MET A 74 17.37 -13.39 -1.55
CA MET A 74 18.64 -12.75 -1.91
C MET A 74 19.21 -11.83 -0.81
N ASN A 75 18.33 -11.34 0.07
CA ASN A 75 18.68 -10.32 1.06
C ASN A 75 18.29 -10.73 2.49
N PRO A 76 18.91 -11.77 3.10
CA PRO A 76 18.49 -12.27 4.41
C PRO A 76 18.58 -11.24 5.55
N GLU A 77 19.44 -10.23 5.41
CA GLU A 77 19.57 -9.10 6.33
C GLU A 77 18.29 -8.25 6.44
N THR A 78 17.40 -8.34 5.44
CA THR A 78 16.12 -7.63 5.41
C THR A 78 15.02 -8.31 6.22
N ASN A 79 15.36 -9.35 6.98
CA ASN A 79 14.42 -10.10 7.81
C ASN A 79 13.53 -9.13 8.64
N PRO A 80 12.21 -9.12 8.40
CA PRO A 80 11.30 -8.21 9.09
C PRO A 80 11.29 -8.42 10.62
N ALA A 81 11.68 -9.61 11.11
CA ALA A 81 11.80 -9.89 12.53
C ALA A 81 12.85 -9.02 13.24
N TYR A 82 13.93 -8.61 12.56
CA TYR A 82 14.94 -7.73 13.17
C TYR A 82 14.36 -6.35 13.51
N ARG A 83 13.49 -5.81 12.64
CA ARG A 83 12.79 -4.55 12.91
C ARG A 83 11.87 -4.67 14.12
N ILE A 84 11.18 -5.80 14.26
CA ILE A 84 10.30 -6.06 15.41
C ILE A 84 11.10 -6.15 16.70
N GLN A 85 12.22 -6.88 16.68
CA GLN A 85 13.10 -7.00 17.84
C GLN A 85 13.63 -5.62 18.27
N SER A 86 14.16 -4.84 17.32
CA SER A 86 14.63 -3.48 17.59
C SER A 86 13.51 -2.58 18.14
N GLN A 87 12.28 -2.70 17.64
CA GLN A 87 11.13 -1.97 18.17
C GLN A 87 10.78 -2.38 19.61
N GLU A 88 10.87 -3.66 19.96
CA GLU A 88 10.61 -4.11 21.33
C GLU A 88 11.70 -3.63 22.31
N GLU A 89 12.97 -3.59 21.88
CA GLU A 89 14.07 -3.00 22.65
C GLU A 89 13.84 -1.50 22.91
N ASN A 90 13.47 -0.76 21.86
CA ASN A 90 13.14 0.67 21.96
C ASN A 90 11.94 0.92 22.89
N LYS A 91 10.93 0.07 22.82
CA LYS A 91 9.73 0.13 23.67
C LYS A 91 10.09 -0.15 25.14
N LEU A 92 10.96 -1.12 25.42
CA LEU A 92 11.43 -1.41 26.77
C LEU A 92 12.18 -0.20 27.36
N GLN A 93 13.04 0.43 26.55
CA GLN A 93 13.74 1.64 26.96
C GLN A 93 12.76 2.80 27.20
N ALA A 94 11.79 3.01 26.31
CA ALA A 94 10.77 4.04 26.46
C ALA A 94 9.87 3.82 27.70
N GLU A 95 9.55 2.58 28.07
CA GLU A 95 8.84 2.29 29.33
C GLU A 95 9.68 2.67 30.56
N LYS A 96 11.01 2.41 30.55
CA LYS A 96 11.90 2.85 31.63
C LYS A 96 11.89 4.37 31.76
N GLU A 97 11.96 5.07 30.64
CA GLU A 97 11.95 6.54 30.62
C GLU A 97 10.60 7.12 31.05
N LEU A 98 9.49 6.49 30.65
CA LEU A 98 8.15 6.84 31.13
C LEU A 98 8.08 6.72 32.65
N ASN A 99 8.65 5.66 33.22
CA ASN A 99 8.68 5.43 34.67
C ASN A 99 9.52 6.46 35.44
N ASN A 100 10.43 7.17 34.78
CA ASN A 100 11.21 8.27 35.37
C ASN A 100 10.45 9.62 35.39
N LEU A 101 9.28 9.71 34.75
CA LEU A 101 8.46 10.93 34.77
C LEU A 101 7.63 11.05 36.07
N SER A 102 7.06 12.22 36.33
CA SER A 102 6.14 12.40 37.46
C SER A 102 4.89 11.52 37.32
N LYS A 103 4.32 11.07 38.45
CA LYS A 103 3.13 10.19 38.47
C LYS A 103 1.94 10.74 37.67
N THR A 104 1.73 12.05 37.72
CA THR A 104 0.68 12.73 36.93
C THR A 104 0.91 12.58 35.43
N ARG A 105 2.15 12.83 34.97
CA ARG A 105 2.52 12.67 33.54
C ARG A 105 2.44 11.21 33.10
N GLN A 106 2.90 10.28 33.94
CA GLN A 106 2.76 8.85 33.69
C GLN A 106 1.29 8.47 33.45
N LYS A 107 0.38 8.91 34.34
CA LYS A 107 -1.05 8.61 34.22
C LYS A 107 -1.66 9.19 32.92
N GLN A 108 -1.31 10.42 32.56
CA GLN A 108 -1.76 11.06 31.32
C GLN A 108 -1.27 10.31 30.08
N ILE A 109 0.04 10.03 30.01
CA ILE A 109 0.65 9.33 28.88
C ILE A 109 0.08 7.91 28.75
N ARG A 110 0.00 7.15 29.85
CA ARG A 110 -0.56 5.79 29.83
C ARG A 110 -2.01 5.77 29.35
N ARG A 111 -2.83 6.77 29.71
CA ARG A 111 -4.21 6.89 29.20
C ARG A 111 -4.24 7.10 27.68
N ILE A 112 -3.39 7.98 27.15
CA ILE A 112 -3.29 8.21 25.71
C ILE A 112 -2.79 6.95 25.01
N LEU A 113 -1.73 6.31 25.53
CA LEU A 113 -1.19 5.07 24.99
C LEU A 113 -2.22 3.94 24.94
N ASP A 114 -3.04 3.78 25.98
CA ASP A 114 -4.13 2.78 25.99
C ASP A 114 -5.12 3.03 24.84
N LEU A 115 -5.55 4.28 24.65
CA LEU A 115 -6.43 4.65 23.54
C LEU A 115 -5.75 4.43 22.18
N THR A 116 -4.52 4.90 22.01
CA THR A 116 -3.77 4.78 20.76
C THR A 116 -3.54 3.32 20.40
N ARG A 117 -3.08 2.48 21.34
CA ARG A 117 -2.85 1.05 21.13
C ARG A 117 -4.14 0.30 20.82
N ARG A 118 -5.26 0.71 21.42
CA ARG A 118 -6.57 0.10 21.16
C ARG A 118 -7.13 0.45 19.79
N TYR A 119 -7.07 1.72 19.39
CA TYR A 119 -7.81 2.22 18.23
C TYR A 119 -6.97 2.40 16.97
N MET A 120 -5.66 2.67 17.04
CA MET A 120 -4.83 2.81 15.83
C MET A 120 -4.80 1.56 14.95
N PRO A 121 -4.73 0.33 15.50
CA PRO A 121 -4.76 -0.87 14.66
C PRO A 121 -6.03 -1.00 13.81
N PHE A 122 -7.13 -0.35 14.20
CA PHE A 122 -8.36 -0.38 13.41
C PHE A 122 -8.20 0.26 12.04
N ARG A 123 -7.29 1.22 11.84
CA ARG A 123 -7.05 1.79 10.51
C ARG A 123 -6.62 0.70 9.51
N GLU A 124 -5.65 -0.11 9.91
CA GLU A 124 -5.11 -1.19 9.06
C GLU A 124 -6.06 -2.38 8.98
N LYS A 125 -6.71 -2.75 10.08
CA LYS A 125 -7.73 -3.82 10.09
C LYS A 125 -8.93 -3.46 9.22
N SER A 126 -9.45 -2.24 9.33
CA SER A 126 -10.57 -1.77 8.51
C SER A 126 -10.23 -1.80 7.03
N LYS A 127 -9.03 -1.35 6.63
CA LYS A 127 -8.57 -1.45 5.24
C LYS A 127 -8.50 -2.90 4.77
N PHE A 128 -7.89 -3.77 5.57
CA PHE A 128 -7.78 -5.20 5.27
C PHE A 128 -9.15 -5.84 5.00
N TYR A 129 -10.13 -5.66 5.90
CA TYR A 129 -11.47 -6.22 5.72
C TYR A 129 -12.28 -5.54 4.61
N LEU A 130 -12.06 -4.24 4.37
CA LEU A 130 -12.66 -3.54 3.24
C LEU A 130 -12.21 -4.16 1.91
N MET A 131 -10.93 -4.54 1.79
CA MET A 131 -10.39 -5.14 0.57
C MET A 131 -10.95 -6.54 0.28
N LEU A 132 -11.41 -7.29 1.29
CA LEU A 132 -12.18 -8.52 1.06
C LEU A 132 -13.51 -8.23 0.35
N GLY A 133 -14.18 -7.13 0.70
CA GLY A 133 -15.39 -6.66 0.02
C GLY A 133 -15.12 -6.25 -1.43
N TYR A 134 -14.01 -5.54 -1.67
CA TYR A 134 -13.57 -5.16 -3.02
C TYR A 134 -13.26 -6.37 -3.90
N GLU A 135 -12.65 -7.42 -3.35
CA GLU A 135 -12.44 -8.68 -4.08
C GLU A 135 -13.79 -9.33 -4.45
N LEU A 136 -14.77 -9.33 -3.55
CA LEU A 136 -16.09 -9.89 -3.85
C LEU A 136 -16.79 -9.15 -5.00
N ILE A 137 -16.73 -7.81 -4.99
CA ILE A 137 -17.24 -6.98 -6.09
C ILE A 137 -16.52 -7.33 -7.39
N ARG A 138 -15.18 -7.39 -7.37
CA ARG A 138 -14.38 -7.75 -8.55
C ARG A 138 -14.74 -9.13 -9.09
N LYS A 139 -14.91 -10.15 -8.23
CA LYS A 139 -15.33 -11.50 -8.64
C LYS A 139 -16.67 -11.50 -9.39
N ALA A 140 -17.63 -10.70 -8.92
CA ALA A 140 -18.91 -10.55 -9.61
C ALA A 140 -18.76 -9.88 -10.98
N LEU A 141 -17.95 -8.81 -11.08
CA LEU A 141 -17.67 -8.12 -12.33
C LEU A 141 -16.96 -9.02 -13.34
N LEU A 142 -15.94 -9.77 -12.92
CA LEU A 142 -15.23 -10.72 -13.79
C LEU A 142 -16.14 -11.85 -14.28
N GLU A 143 -17.09 -12.31 -13.47
CA GLU A 143 -18.07 -13.30 -13.91
C GLU A 143 -19.04 -12.73 -14.95
N ILE A 144 -19.43 -11.45 -14.83
CA ILE A 144 -20.21 -10.74 -15.86
C ILE A 144 -19.38 -10.61 -17.15
N ASP A 145 -18.12 -10.17 -17.04
CA ASP A 145 -17.19 -10.04 -18.17
C ASP A 145 -17.07 -11.36 -18.94
N ARG A 146 -16.88 -12.47 -18.20
CA ARG A 146 -16.75 -13.82 -18.75
C ARG A 146 -18.04 -14.27 -19.44
N ARG A 147 -19.22 -14.06 -18.82
CA ARG A 147 -20.52 -14.49 -19.38
C ARG A 147 -20.86 -13.76 -20.68
N TYR A 148 -20.56 -12.48 -20.75
CA TYR A 148 -20.83 -11.66 -21.92
C TYR A 148 -19.63 -11.53 -22.85
N ASN A 149 -18.51 -12.21 -22.58
CA ASN A 149 -17.29 -12.19 -23.38
C ASN A 149 -16.85 -10.74 -23.71
N LEU A 150 -16.64 -9.94 -22.66
CA LEU A 150 -16.27 -8.52 -22.77
C LEU A 150 -14.75 -8.30 -22.80
N GLY A 151 -13.95 -9.31 -22.43
CA GLY A 151 -12.50 -9.32 -22.56
C GLY A 151 -11.82 -8.31 -21.65
N ASP A 152 -12.14 -8.36 -20.35
CA ASP A 152 -11.77 -7.36 -19.32
C ASP A 152 -12.32 -5.96 -19.61
N GLY A 153 -13.43 -5.92 -20.35
CA GLY A 153 -14.13 -4.70 -20.72
C GLY A 153 -15.06 -4.21 -19.62
N VAL A 154 -15.48 -5.07 -18.68
CA VAL A 154 -16.44 -4.71 -17.63
C VAL A 154 -16.03 -3.50 -16.80
N PHE A 155 -14.73 -3.28 -16.58
CA PHE A 155 -14.20 -2.14 -15.82
C PHE A 155 -14.28 -0.80 -16.57
N TYR A 156 -14.67 -0.83 -17.85
CA TYR A 156 -14.94 0.35 -18.67
C TYR A 156 -16.42 0.65 -18.77
N LEU A 157 -17.28 -0.09 -18.05
CA LEU A 157 -18.72 0.14 -18.01
C LEU A 157 -19.14 0.72 -16.65
N MET A 158 -20.13 1.60 -16.68
CA MET A 158 -20.83 2.08 -15.49
C MET A 158 -21.85 1.05 -15.02
N ILE A 159 -22.27 1.11 -13.75
CA ILE A 159 -23.15 0.10 -13.16
C ILE A 159 -24.53 0.01 -13.84
N ASP A 160 -25.07 1.14 -14.29
CA ASP A 160 -26.32 1.26 -15.04
C ASP A 160 -26.22 0.68 -16.45
N GLU A 161 -25.00 0.52 -16.98
CA GLU A 161 -24.77 -0.10 -18.29
C GLU A 161 -24.70 -1.63 -18.22
N LEU A 162 -24.76 -2.21 -17.01
CA LEU A 162 -24.82 -3.65 -16.76
C LEU A 162 -26.27 -4.13 -16.53
N GLU A 163 -27.27 -3.28 -16.78
CA GLU A 163 -28.69 -3.60 -16.63
C GLU A 163 -29.17 -4.70 -17.60
N ILE A 164 -30.28 -5.35 -17.23
CA ILE A 164 -30.91 -6.42 -18.01
C ILE A 164 -32.19 -5.87 -18.67
N PRO A 165 -32.42 -6.10 -19.98
CA PRO A 165 -31.61 -6.91 -20.89
C PRO A 165 -30.29 -6.23 -21.27
N PHE A 166 -29.20 -7.00 -21.26
CA PHE A 166 -27.86 -6.50 -21.51
C PHE A 166 -27.58 -6.34 -23.02
N ASP A 167 -27.37 -5.10 -23.46
CA ASP A 167 -26.94 -4.77 -24.82
C ASP A 167 -25.42 -4.94 -24.96
N ARG A 168 -25.00 -6.16 -25.32
CA ARG A 168 -23.58 -6.50 -25.49
C ARG A 168 -22.90 -5.66 -26.57
N ASP A 169 -23.56 -5.42 -27.70
CA ASP A 169 -22.91 -4.75 -28.83
C ASP A 169 -22.71 -3.26 -28.54
N GLY A 170 -23.71 -2.61 -27.94
CA GLY A 170 -23.58 -1.25 -27.41
C GLY A 170 -22.50 -1.16 -26.33
N ALA A 171 -22.43 -2.12 -25.41
CA ALA A 171 -21.39 -2.18 -24.39
C ALA A 171 -19.98 -2.29 -25.00
N MET A 172 -19.77 -3.17 -25.99
CA MET A 172 -18.46 -3.33 -26.65
C MET A 172 -18.01 -2.05 -27.37
N GLN A 173 -18.93 -1.30 -27.97
CA GLN A 173 -18.60 0.01 -28.57
C GLN A 173 -18.12 1.02 -27.52
N LYS A 174 -18.83 1.10 -26.37
CA LYS A 174 -18.44 1.95 -25.24
C LYS A 174 -17.08 1.56 -24.66
N ILE A 175 -16.84 0.25 -24.47
CA ILE A 175 -15.57 -0.28 -23.97
C ILE A 175 -14.41 0.15 -24.86
N SER A 176 -14.54 -0.03 -26.17
CA SER A 176 -13.52 0.37 -27.15
C SER A 176 -13.21 1.87 -27.08
N ALA A 177 -14.25 2.70 -27.08
CA ALA A 177 -14.11 4.16 -26.98
C ALA A 177 -13.43 4.59 -25.67
N ARG A 178 -13.86 4.03 -24.53
CA ARG A 178 -13.33 4.37 -23.21
C ARG A 178 -11.91 3.85 -22.98
N ARG A 179 -11.51 2.73 -23.58
CA ARG A 179 -10.09 2.29 -23.59
C ARG A 179 -9.19 3.30 -24.27
N ALA A 180 -9.63 3.80 -25.43
CA ALA A 180 -8.90 4.82 -26.17
C ALA A 180 -8.83 6.15 -25.41
N GLU A 181 -9.94 6.55 -24.77
CA GLU A 181 -10.00 7.75 -23.92
C GLU A 181 -9.10 7.64 -22.68
N ARG A 182 -9.21 6.53 -21.92
CA ARG A 182 -8.40 6.29 -20.72
C ARG A 182 -6.90 6.34 -21.02
N SER A 183 -6.48 5.78 -22.16
CA SER A 183 -5.08 5.80 -22.60
C SER A 183 -4.54 7.21 -22.89
N LYS A 184 -5.42 8.16 -23.21
CA LYS A 184 -5.07 9.58 -23.38
C LYS A 184 -5.05 10.30 -22.04
N ILE A 185 -6.07 10.09 -21.20
CA ILE A 185 -6.21 10.75 -19.89
C ILE A 185 -5.04 10.40 -18.97
N LEU A 186 -4.60 9.14 -18.95
CA LEU A 186 -3.45 8.73 -18.12
C LEU A 186 -2.12 9.40 -18.46
N ARG A 187 -2.03 10.13 -19.58
CA ARG A 187 -0.81 10.89 -19.95
C ARG A 187 -0.81 12.30 -19.37
N ILE A 188 -1.92 12.72 -18.77
CA ILE A 188 -2.09 14.04 -18.19
C ILE A 188 -1.71 13.93 -16.72
N GLU A 189 -0.69 14.68 -16.30
CA GLU A 189 -0.38 14.85 -14.88
C GLU A 189 -1.47 15.71 -14.24
N LEU A 190 -2.07 15.21 -13.15
CA LEU A 190 -3.10 15.94 -12.42
C LEU A 190 -2.47 16.63 -11.20
N PRO A 191 -2.81 17.92 -10.95
CA PRO A 191 -2.37 18.59 -9.73
C PRO A 191 -3.11 18.04 -8.51
N ASP A 192 -2.48 18.16 -7.33
CA ASP A 192 -3.10 17.78 -6.05
C ASP A 192 -4.40 18.56 -5.75
N VAL A 193 -4.50 19.77 -6.28
CA VAL A 193 -5.67 20.65 -6.14
C VAL A 193 -6.12 21.11 -7.52
N ILE A 194 -7.38 20.86 -7.84
CA ILE A 194 -8.02 21.31 -9.08
C ILE A 194 -8.90 22.52 -8.74
N TYR A 195 -8.55 23.66 -9.32
CA TYR A 195 -9.35 24.88 -9.20
C TYR A 195 -10.28 25.04 -10.40
N SER A 196 -11.54 25.38 -10.14
CA SER A 196 -12.58 25.49 -11.18
C SER A 196 -12.31 26.60 -12.20
N ASP A 197 -11.53 27.61 -11.84
CA ASP A 197 -11.11 28.73 -12.69
C ASP A 197 -9.79 28.48 -13.43
N ALA A 198 -9.12 27.34 -13.19
CA ALA A 198 -7.85 26.96 -13.81
C ALA A 198 -7.91 25.61 -14.56
N LEU A 199 -9.11 25.14 -14.94
CA LEU A 199 -9.28 23.85 -15.62
C LEU A 199 -8.50 23.74 -16.94
N ASN A 200 -8.30 24.87 -17.62
CA ASN A 200 -7.53 24.93 -18.87
C ASN A 200 -6.02 24.77 -18.67
N GLN A 201 -5.53 24.80 -17.43
CA GLN A 201 -4.12 24.60 -17.07
C GLN A 201 -3.82 23.13 -16.70
N ILE A 202 -4.85 22.27 -16.65
CA ILE A 202 -4.66 20.85 -16.36
C ILE A 202 -3.82 20.22 -17.48
N GLY A 203 -2.70 19.60 -17.11
CA GLY A 203 -1.76 19.00 -18.05
C GLY A 203 -0.70 19.97 -18.59
N ASP A 204 -0.71 21.23 -18.18
CA ASP A 204 0.42 22.12 -18.43
C ASP A 204 1.68 21.55 -17.74
N PRO A 205 2.85 21.59 -18.40
CA PRO A 205 4.07 21.10 -17.81
C PRO A 205 4.39 21.89 -16.55
N ILE A 206 4.61 21.18 -15.45
CA ILE A 206 5.06 21.80 -14.20
C ILE A 206 6.47 22.36 -14.45
N PRO A 207 6.70 23.68 -14.24
CA PRO A 207 8.04 24.24 -14.36
C PRO A 207 9.00 23.52 -13.41
N VAL A 208 9.98 22.81 -13.97
CA VAL A 208 11.02 22.14 -13.18
C VAL A 208 12.17 23.11 -12.96
N GLU A 209 12.26 23.69 -11.77
CA GLU A 209 13.46 24.41 -11.36
C GLU A 209 14.54 23.40 -10.94
N VAL A 210 15.69 23.47 -11.59
CA VAL A 210 16.83 22.61 -11.25
C VAL A 210 17.57 23.23 -10.08
N HIS A 211 17.44 22.60 -8.92
CA HIS A 211 18.19 22.96 -7.72
C HIS A 211 19.25 21.89 -7.43
N ASN A 212 20.35 22.30 -6.77
CA ASN A 212 21.35 21.36 -6.26
C ASN A 212 20.84 20.60 -5.02
N GLU A 213 19.74 21.06 -4.42
CA GLU A 213 19.11 20.50 -3.23
C GLU A 213 17.60 20.52 -3.44
N MET A 214 16.90 19.44 -3.03
CA MET A 214 15.45 19.36 -3.06
C MET A 214 14.91 19.49 -1.62
N GLU A 215 13.96 20.40 -1.43
CA GLU A 215 13.26 20.53 -0.15
C GLU A 215 12.02 19.61 -0.11
N GLY A 216 11.71 19.10 1.07
CA GLY A 216 10.56 18.21 1.25
C GLY A 216 10.14 18.11 2.72
N THR A 217 9.07 17.36 2.97
CA THR A 217 8.60 17.11 4.34
C THR A 217 9.29 15.87 4.90
N GLY A 218 10.03 16.03 6.00
CA GLY A 218 10.66 14.90 6.70
C GLY A 218 9.63 13.97 7.36
N ILE A 219 9.56 12.72 6.91
CA ILE A 219 8.62 11.70 7.43
C ILE A 219 9.26 10.81 8.52
N SER A 220 10.56 10.54 8.43
CA SER A 220 11.32 9.74 9.40
C SER A 220 12.60 10.46 9.80
N ALA A 221 12.94 10.43 11.09
CA ALA A 221 14.20 10.97 11.58
C ALA A 221 15.38 10.08 11.14
N GLY A 222 16.45 10.70 10.67
CA GLY A 222 17.68 10.02 10.25
C GLY A 222 18.35 10.73 9.07
N VAL A 223 19.60 10.33 8.79
CA VAL A 223 20.35 10.77 7.60
C VAL A 223 20.94 9.52 6.95
N ALA A 224 20.74 9.39 5.65
CA ALA A 224 21.29 8.29 4.86
C ALA A 224 21.79 8.82 3.51
N ASN A 225 22.73 8.11 2.90
CA ASN A 225 23.24 8.41 1.57
C ASN A 225 23.19 7.14 0.72
N GLY A 226 22.89 7.29 -0.57
CA GLY A 226 22.80 6.17 -1.50
C GLY A 226 22.51 6.65 -2.91
N ILE A 227 22.55 5.73 -3.88
CA ILE A 227 22.15 6.03 -5.26
C ILE A 227 20.63 6.28 -5.26
N ALA A 228 20.18 7.37 -5.87
CA ALA A 228 18.75 7.62 -6.07
C ALA A 228 18.20 6.63 -7.10
N GLN A 229 17.23 5.82 -6.70
CA GLN A 229 16.56 4.83 -7.54
C GLN A 229 15.12 5.29 -7.79
N VAL A 230 14.88 5.85 -8.98
CA VAL A 230 13.55 6.37 -9.35
C VAL A 230 12.65 5.21 -9.83
N LEU A 231 11.58 4.92 -9.09
CA LEU A 231 10.60 3.87 -9.42
C LEU A 231 9.17 4.42 -9.43
N THR A 232 8.58 4.48 -10.61
CA THR A 232 7.16 4.86 -10.79
C THR A 232 6.20 3.68 -10.68
N ASP A 233 6.72 2.46 -10.68
CA ASP A 233 5.94 1.21 -10.60
C ASP A 233 6.69 0.22 -9.69
N PRO A 234 6.08 -0.23 -8.58
CA PRO A 234 6.74 -1.13 -7.62
C PRO A 234 7.09 -2.50 -8.22
N THR A 235 6.41 -2.93 -9.29
CA THR A 235 6.70 -4.20 -9.97
C THR A 235 8.01 -4.17 -10.77
N LYS A 236 8.53 -2.96 -11.08
CA LYS A 236 9.79 -2.77 -11.82
C LYS A 236 11.03 -2.72 -10.91
N ALA A 237 10.86 -2.92 -9.61
CA ALA A 237 11.98 -2.89 -8.67
C ALA A 237 12.99 -4.01 -8.95
N SER A 238 14.28 -3.66 -9.01
CA SER A 238 15.35 -4.66 -9.13
C SER A 238 15.56 -5.38 -7.80
N ILE A 239 15.69 -6.70 -7.85
CA ILE A 239 15.74 -7.57 -6.65
C ILE A 239 17.15 -7.58 -6.02
N ASP A 240 18.18 -7.29 -6.82
CA ASP A 240 19.60 -7.35 -6.49
C ASP A 240 20.20 -6.04 -5.97
N GLN A 241 19.52 -4.92 -6.18
CA GLN A 241 20.05 -3.61 -5.84
C GLN A 241 19.97 -3.33 -4.33
N LYS A 242 21.09 -2.88 -3.75
CA LYS A 242 21.22 -2.53 -2.33
C LYS A 242 21.72 -1.11 -2.15
N ASN A 243 21.58 -0.56 -0.94
CA ASN A 243 22.14 0.73 -0.54
C ASN A 243 21.71 1.91 -1.43
N TYR A 244 20.44 1.93 -1.81
CA TYR A 244 19.84 2.99 -2.61
C TYR A 244 18.83 3.80 -1.79
N VAL A 245 18.54 5.01 -2.27
CA VAL A 245 17.43 5.84 -1.80
C VAL A 245 16.30 5.70 -2.81
N LEU A 246 15.17 5.12 -2.40
CA LEU A 246 13.99 4.99 -3.26
C LEU A 246 13.39 6.38 -3.50
N VAL A 247 13.19 6.72 -4.78
CA VAL A 247 12.53 7.95 -5.24
C VAL A 247 11.30 7.56 -6.05
#